data_AF-A0AAU9XMJ8-F1
#
_entry.id   AF-A0AAU9XMJ8-F1
#
_cell.length_a   1.000
_cell.length_b   1.000
_cell.length_c   1.000
_cell.angle_alpha   90.00
_cell.angle_beta   90.00
_cell.angle_gamma   90.00
#
_symmetry.space_group_name_H-M   'P 1'
#
loop_
_entity.id
_entity.type
_entity.pdbx_description
1 polymer ?
#
loop_
_entity_poly.entity_id
_entity_poly.type
_entity_poly.pdbx_seq_one_letter_code
_entity_poly.pdbx_strand_id
1 'polypeptide(L)'
;MVILKTPSTGIEVIQSQFPGYVHLRASSVQMFKEYLTVEGYINAKKLRNNWFYSLVHLAVNNIKPKSPYSEVRLVRRRHGPAVQVDIFKKGSDEKFLSVDLVPSLQVEESWYVPKPFTGKRYLLKNECLWRKTFSPKEKQLLASMDREDQGCRHELLQIVKTAVKRPVTSLPLDSYHLKTAFMHYIKRGDLDWVSGDALGKNFVGFLRELQSHMASRNLPHYWLDDVNVLDDFKKGVVQQMAYRKLRSICQVEGTHHTDSRIIDASSLTKKLRSFSEDYVKISEETSTRARTLVKDCIEGQIISYCRDNSMIEILKLEYTGSFYEGLKTEAADEADIMVILKTPSTGIEVIQSKFPGYVRLRARNAQMFEKYLSKEGYINAKKLRNSWFHSLVHQAKNKVKPKPPYSEVRLKVRSHGPAVQVDIFRKESDEKLLSVDLVPSFEVEGSWYVPKPFKGKRYVSNDVFLWRKTFSPKEKQLLESMDREDRGCRHELLRIVKTVVKRPVTSLPLDSYHLKTAFMHYIERKGLDWSKDALGKNFFGFLTELQIYMESRNLPHRWLGDVNVLDDFKGGVVQQMANRLRRILNSEVRLNKILE
;
A
#
# COMPACT_ATOMS: atom_id res chain seq x y z
N MET A 1 -15.22 31.36 -7.07
CA MET A 1 -16.55 31.76 -6.59
C MET A 1 -17.30 32.40 -7.74
N VAL A 2 -18.58 32.10 -7.89
CA VAL A 2 -19.48 32.77 -8.84
C VAL A 2 -20.37 33.68 -8.01
N ILE A 3 -20.08 34.98 -8.04
CA ILE A 3 -20.85 35.97 -7.29
C ILE A 3 -22.16 36.21 -8.04
N LEU A 4 -23.27 35.87 -7.42
CA LEU A 4 -24.59 36.11 -7.97
C LEU A 4 -24.91 37.58 -7.77
N LYS A 5 -25.27 38.27 -8.86
CA LYS A 5 -25.66 39.68 -8.80
C LYS A 5 -26.97 39.79 -8.02
N THR A 6 -26.92 40.38 -6.84
CA THR A 6 -28.09 40.74 -6.04
C THR A 6 -28.30 42.24 -6.06
N PRO A 7 -29.54 42.74 -5.94
CA PRO A 7 -29.75 44.13 -5.54
C PRO A 7 -29.07 44.32 -4.18
N SER A 8 -28.25 45.36 -4.04
CA SER A 8 -27.53 45.67 -2.80
C SER A 8 -28.47 46.02 -1.63
N THR A 9 -29.74 46.33 -1.92
CA THR A 9 -30.82 46.56 -0.96
C THR A 9 -31.80 45.39 -0.96
N GLY A 10 -32.09 44.81 0.20
CA GLY A 10 -33.19 43.84 0.37
C GLY A 10 -32.81 42.41 0.78
N ILE A 11 -31.54 42.12 1.11
CA ILE A 11 -31.15 40.88 1.80
C ILE A 11 -30.64 41.22 3.20
N GLU A 12 -31.32 40.70 4.21
CA GLU A 12 -30.96 40.82 5.62
C GLU A 12 -30.18 39.58 6.07
N VAL A 13 -29.09 39.81 6.80
CA VAL A 13 -28.25 38.76 7.39
C VAL A 13 -28.65 38.54 8.84
N ILE A 14 -29.26 37.40 9.13
CA ILE A 14 -29.69 37.01 10.48
C ILE A 14 -28.70 35.98 11.03
N GLN A 15 -28.08 36.27 12.17
CA GLN A 15 -27.13 35.35 12.80
C GLN A 15 -27.81 34.03 13.18
N SER A 16 -27.13 32.92 12.92
CA SER A 16 -27.58 31.62 13.43
C SER A 16 -26.90 31.32 14.76
N GLN A 17 -27.44 30.34 15.49
CA GLN A 17 -26.78 29.76 16.67
C GLN A 17 -25.49 28.98 16.35
N PHE A 18 -25.13 28.84 15.07
CA PHE A 18 -23.93 28.13 14.63
C PHE A 18 -22.86 29.13 14.20
N PRO A 19 -21.71 29.16 14.87
CA PRO A 19 -20.61 30.04 14.52
C PRO A 19 -20.24 29.95 13.03
N GLY A 20 -20.18 31.10 12.35
CA GLY A 20 -19.86 31.21 10.92
C GLY A 20 -21.01 30.90 9.96
N TYR A 21 -22.22 30.56 10.45
CA TYR A 21 -23.42 30.39 9.64
C TYR A 21 -24.48 31.46 9.94
N VAL A 22 -25.21 31.83 8.90
CA VAL A 22 -26.29 32.82 8.96
C VAL A 22 -27.52 32.32 8.20
N HIS A 23 -28.65 32.95 8.47
CA HIS A 23 -29.81 32.92 7.60
C HIS A 23 -29.83 34.20 6.75
N LEU A 24 -30.14 34.06 5.47
CA LEU A 24 -30.33 35.19 4.57
C LEU A 24 -31.83 35.34 4.31
N ARG A 25 -32.41 36.47 4.70
CA ARG A 25 -33.84 36.78 4.50
C ARG A 25 -33.98 37.83 3.41
N ALA A 26 -34.89 37.62 2.47
CA ALA A 26 -35.14 38.57 1.38
C ALA A 26 -36.61 38.99 1.33
N SER A 27 -36.86 40.30 1.22
CA SER A 27 -38.20 40.92 1.24
C SER A 27 -38.91 40.94 -0.13
N SER A 28 -38.77 39.84 -0.90
CA SER A 28 -39.28 39.64 -2.26
C SER A 28 -38.45 40.27 -3.39
N VAL A 29 -37.24 39.74 -3.58
CA VAL A 29 -36.57 39.86 -4.88
C VAL A 29 -37.19 38.81 -5.80
N GLN A 30 -37.77 39.22 -6.94
CA GLN A 30 -38.39 38.32 -7.93
C GLN A 30 -37.47 37.15 -8.32
N MET A 31 -36.15 37.38 -8.29
CA MET A 31 -35.09 36.38 -8.50
C MET A 31 -35.13 35.18 -7.53
N PHE A 32 -35.51 35.38 -6.27
CA PHE A 32 -35.50 34.32 -5.26
C PHE A 32 -36.89 33.72 -5.00
N LYS A 33 -37.96 34.19 -5.65
CA LYS A 33 -39.35 33.83 -5.32
C LYS A 33 -39.57 32.31 -5.18
N GLU A 34 -38.96 31.51 -6.05
CA GLU A 34 -39.07 30.03 -6.02
C GLU A 34 -38.17 29.35 -4.96
N TYR A 35 -37.23 30.09 -4.37
CA TYR A 35 -36.21 29.62 -3.44
C TYR A 35 -36.39 30.18 -2.03
N LEU A 36 -37.43 30.99 -1.77
CA LEU A 36 -37.76 31.49 -0.45
C LEU A 36 -38.62 30.49 0.32
N THR A 37 -38.45 30.44 1.64
CA THR A 37 -39.43 29.84 2.55
C THR A 37 -40.63 30.76 2.72
N VAL A 38 -41.71 30.26 3.34
CA VAL A 38 -42.88 31.08 3.71
C VAL A 38 -42.48 32.29 4.58
N GLU A 39 -41.43 32.14 5.40
CA GLU A 39 -40.88 33.19 6.27
C GLU A 39 -39.86 34.11 5.56
N GLY A 40 -39.64 33.94 4.26
CA GLY A 40 -38.74 34.78 3.46
C GLY A 40 -37.25 34.41 3.52
N TYR A 41 -36.88 33.24 4.05
CA TYR A 41 -35.49 32.78 4.08
C TYR A 41 -35.07 32.16 2.75
N ILE A 42 -33.88 32.51 2.25
CA ILE A 42 -33.33 31.93 1.03
C ILE A 42 -32.85 30.49 1.32
N ASN A 43 -33.49 29.50 0.70
CA ASN A 43 -33.14 28.09 0.83
C ASN A 43 -31.84 27.78 0.08
N ALA A 44 -30.72 27.80 0.81
CA ALA A 44 -29.37 27.52 0.34
C ALA A 44 -29.28 26.17 -0.41
N LYS A 45 -29.93 25.13 0.11
CA LYS A 45 -29.92 23.78 -0.48
C LYS A 45 -30.64 23.77 -1.82
N LYS A 46 -31.84 24.36 -1.92
CA LYS A 46 -32.63 24.43 -3.15
C LYS A 46 -31.92 25.26 -4.22
N LEU A 47 -31.35 26.41 -3.84
CA LEU A 47 -30.58 27.26 -4.74
C LEU A 47 -29.36 26.52 -5.31
N ARG A 48 -28.58 25.84 -4.46
CA ARG A 48 -27.42 25.05 -4.90
C ARG A 48 -27.82 23.86 -5.76
N ASN A 49 -28.72 23.00 -5.26
CA ASN A 49 -28.98 21.68 -5.83
C ASN A 49 -29.87 21.72 -7.07
N ASN A 50 -30.77 22.72 -7.16
CA ASN A 50 -31.72 22.81 -8.24
C ASN A 50 -31.26 23.86 -9.23
N TRP A 51 -31.23 25.14 -8.83
CA TRP A 51 -30.96 26.23 -9.76
C TRP A 51 -29.53 26.21 -10.29
N PHE A 52 -28.54 26.37 -9.42
CA PHE A 52 -27.15 26.53 -9.84
C PHE A 52 -26.60 25.27 -10.51
N TYR A 53 -26.96 24.08 -10.01
CA TYR A 53 -26.60 22.81 -10.65
C TYR A 53 -27.19 22.69 -12.06
N SER A 54 -28.45 23.05 -12.25
CA SER A 54 -29.10 22.99 -13.57
C SER A 54 -28.52 24.04 -14.53
N LEU A 55 -28.21 25.23 -14.04
CA LEU A 55 -27.57 26.28 -14.83
C LEU A 55 -26.20 25.81 -15.37
N VAL A 56 -25.36 25.24 -14.50
CA VAL A 56 -24.05 24.69 -14.93
C VAL A 56 -24.24 23.50 -15.87
N HIS A 57 -25.24 22.65 -15.63
CA HIS A 57 -25.57 21.54 -16.53
C HIS A 57 -25.92 22.04 -17.95
N LEU A 58 -26.79 23.04 -18.06
CA LEU A 58 -27.15 23.66 -19.33
C LEU A 58 -25.93 24.30 -20.00
N ALA A 59 -25.09 25.03 -19.24
CA ALA A 59 -23.89 25.63 -19.78
C ALA A 59 -22.92 24.58 -20.33
N VAL A 60 -22.62 23.53 -19.56
CA VAL A 60 -21.70 22.45 -19.97
C VAL A 60 -22.15 21.75 -21.25
N ASN A 61 -23.46 21.56 -21.43
CA ASN A 61 -24.00 20.89 -22.62
C ASN A 61 -24.06 21.80 -23.87
N ASN A 62 -24.07 23.13 -23.69
CA ASN A 62 -24.21 24.09 -24.79
C ASN A 62 -22.90 24.80 -25.17
N ILE A 63 -21.88 24.75 -24.32
CA ILE A 63 -20.56 25.32 -24.63
C ILE A 63 -19.91 24.52 -25.76
N LYS A 64 -19.54 25.23 -26.84
CA LYS A 64 -18.65 24.73 -27.89
C LYS A 64 -17.24 25.25 -27.62
N PRO A 65 -16.29 24.40 -27.17
CA PRO A 65 -14.92 24.84 -26.90
C PRO A 65 -14.27 25.44 -28.16
N LYS A 66 -13.63 26.60 -28.01
CA LYS A 66 -12.93 27.30 -29.10
C LYS A 66 -11.48 26.82 -29.20
N SER A 67 -10.89 26.91 -30.40
CA SER A 67 -9.46 26.66 -30.65
C SER A 67 -8.58 27.46 -29.67
N PRO A 68 -7.48 26.90 -29.12
CA PRO A 68 -6.89 25.57 -29.42
C PRO A 68 -7.52 24.40 -28.65
N TYR A 69 -8.56 24.64 -27.84
CA TYR A 69 -9.16 23.64 -26.95
C TYR A 69 -10.45 23.02 -27.50
N SER A 70 -10.63 22.98 -28.84
CA SER A 70 -11.78 22.32 -29.49
C SER A 70 -11.86 20.81 -29.19
N GLU A 71 -10.77 20.23 -28.68
CA GLU A 71 -10.63 18.83 -28.30
C GLU A 71 -10.83 18.56 -26.80
N VAL A 72 -11.73 19.28 -26.13
CA VAL A 72 -12.06 19.00 -24.71
C VAL A 72 -13.47 18.47 -24.52
N ARG A 73 -13.62 17.62 -23.51
CA ARG A 73 -14.89 17.10 -23.00
C ARG A 73 -15.10 17.61 -21.58
N LEU A 74 -16.27 18.19 -21.30
CA LEU A 74 -16.63 18.72 -20.00
C LEU A 74 -17.54 17.75 -19.25
N VAL A 75 -17.22 17.44 -18.00
CA VAL A 75 -18.02 16.59 -17.13
C VAL A 75 -18.29 17.30 -15.81
N ARG A 76 -19.57 17.57 -15.54
CA ARG A 76 -20.05 18.14 -14.28
C ARG A 76 -20.38 17.07 -13.23
N ARG A 77 -20.03 17.35 -11.97
CA ARG A 77 -20.43 16.58 -10.78
C ARG A 77 -20.64 17.49 -9.56
N ARG A 78 -21.36 16.99 -8.55
CA ARG A 78 -21.55 17.72 -7.28
C ARG A 78 -20.31 17.55 -6.40
N HIS A 79 -19.80 18.64 -5.81
CA HIS A 79 -18.61 18.62 -4.94
C HIS A 79 -18.77 19.62 -3.78
N GLY A 80 -19.29 19.16 -2.64
CA GLY A 80 -19.53 20.03 -1.48
C GLY A 80 -20.50 21.19 -1.81
N PRO A 81 -20.14 22.47 -1.57
CA PRO A 81 -20.93 23.61 -2.00
C PRO A 81 -20.80 23.93 -3.50
N ALA A 82 -19.89 23.27 -4.22
CA ALA A 82 -19.57 23.54 -5.62
C ALA A 82 -20.28 22.59 -6.58
N VAL A 83 -20.40 23.05 -7.84
CA VAL A 83 -20.50 22.19 -9.01
C VAL A 83 -19.11 22.10 -9.62
N GLN A 84 -18.50 20.93 -9.56
CA GLN A 84 -17.19 20.70 -10.15
C GLN A 84 -17.35 20.38 -11.62
N VAL A 85 -16.59 21.05 -12.47
CA VAL A 85 -16.48 20.80 -13.91
C VAL A 85 -15.09 20.24 -14.18
N ASP A 86 -15.03 18.96 -14.52
CA ASP A 86 -13.82 18.27 -14.96
C ASP A 86 -13.67 18.44 -16.48
N ILE A 87 -12.50 18.90 -16.90
CA ILE A 87 -12.12 19.12 -18.30
C ILE A 87 -11.20 17.98 -18.71
N PHE A 88 -11.65 17.15 -19.65
CA PHE A 88 -10.91 16.02 -20.19
C PHE A 88 -10.46 16.28 -21.62
N LYS A 89 -9.40 15.60 -22.06
CA LYS A 89 -9.09 15.46 -23.48
C LYS A 89 -10.20 14.65 -24.16
N LYS A 90 -10.64 15.09 -25.33
CA LYS A 90 -11.71 14.44 -26.08
C LYS A 90 -11.24 13.05 -26.54
N GLY A 91 -12.08 12.04 -26.33
CA GLY A 91 -11.76 10.65 -26.69
C GLY A 91 -10.81 9.93 -25.73
N SER A 92 -10.41 10.55 -24.61
CA SER A 92 -9.63 9.87 -23.56
C SER A 92 -10.18 10.16 -22.15
N ASP A 93 -9.63 9.42 -21.18
CA ASP A 93 -9.86 9.65 -19.75
C ASP A 93 -8.78 10.56 -19.12
N GLU A 94 -7.94 11.18 -19.96
CA GLU A 94 -6.93 12.14 -19.51
C GLU A 94 -7.60 13.44 -19.05
N LYS A 95 -7.48 13.75 -17.75
CA LYS A 95 -8.08 14.95 -17.14
C LYS A 95 -7.07 16.10 -17.10
N PHE A 96 -7.40 17.20 -17.77
CA PHE A 96 -6.59 18.42 -17.77
C PHE A 96 -6.77 19.24 -16.49
N LEU A 97 -8.03 19.48 -16.08
CA LEU A 97 -8.34 20.40 -14.99
C LEU A 97 -9.66 20.03 -14.32
N SER A 98 -9.77 20.32 -13.03
CA SER A 98 -11.04 20.31 -12.30
C SER A 98 -11.31 21.72 -11.78
N VAL A 99 -12.46 22.28 -12.13
CA VAL A 99 -12.87 23.64 -11.73
C VAL A 99 -14.08 23.58 -10.81
N ASP A 100 -13.94 24.10 -9.59
CA ASP A 100 -15.04 24.19 -8.62
C ASP A 100 -15.79 25.52 -8.75
N LEU A 101 -17.01 25.46 -9.30
CA LEU A 101 -17.92 26.59 -9.38
C LEU A 101 -18.77 26.64 -8.11
N VAL A 102 -18.51 27.59 -7.23
CA VAL A 102 -19.26 27.79 -5.97
C VAL A 102 -20.17 29.00 -6.13
N PRO A 103 -21.51 28.86 -6.07
CA PRO A 103 -22.41 30.01 -6.05
C PRO A 103 -22.24 30.78 -4.75
N SER A 104 -22.20 32.10 -4.83
CA SER A 104 -21.93 32.95 -3.68
C SER A 104 -22.79 34.21 -3.72
N LEU A 105 -23.31 34.62 -2.58
CA LEU A 105 -24.00 35.89 -2.42
C LEU A 105 -23.05 36.87 -1.74
N GLN A 106 -22.97 38.09 -2.23
CA GLN A 106 -22.31 39.19 -1.56
C GLN A 106 -23.38 40.06 -0.92
N VAL A 107 -23.28 40.28 0.38
CA VAL A 107 -24.12 41.20 1.13
C VAL A 107 -23.16 42.13 1.86
N GLU A 108 -23.22 43.42 1.53
CA GLU A 108 -22.23 44.42 1.98
C GLU A 108 -20.78 43.95 1.64
N GLU A 109 -19.89 43.98 2.63
CA GLU A 109 -18.48 43.56 2.55
C GLU A 109 -18.26 42.07 2.91
N SER A 110 -19.32 41.27 2.93
CA SER A 110 -19.28 39.86 3.31
C SER A 110 -19.81 38.94 2.21
N TRP A 111 -19.23 37.75 2.12
CA TRP A 111 -19.62 36.72 1.15
C TRP A 111 -20.17 35.49 1.84
N TYR A 112 -21.18 34.87 1.23
CA TYR A 112 -21.91 33.74 1.77
C TYR A 112 -22.05 32.63 0.74
N VAL A 113 -21.82 31.37 1.15
CA VAL A 113 -21.88 30.19 0.29
C VAL A 113 -22.87 29.15 0.84
N PRO A 114 -23.56 28.37 -0.03
CA PRO A 114 -24.52 27.37 0.40
C PRO A 114 -23.82 26.05 0.80
N LYS A 115 -22.98 26.11 1.84
CA LYS A 115 -22.32 24.93 2.42
C LYS A 115 -23.25 24.30 3.47
N PRO A 116 -23.54 22.98 3.43
CA PRO A 116 -24.37 22.34 4.45
C PRO A 116 -23.68 22.37 5.81
N PHE A 117 -24.45 22.55 6.88
CA PHE A 117 -23.96 22.30 8.23
C PHE A 117 -23.87 20.79 8.48
N THR A 118 -22.71 20.32 8.95
CA THR A 118 -22.36 18.89 9.11
C THR A 118 -22.34 18.41 10.58
N GLY A 119 -22.85 19.22 11.53
CA GLY A 119 -22.88 18.86 12.96
C GLY A 119 -23.88 17.73 13.29
N LYS A 120 -23.62 17.00 14.39
CA LYS A 120 -24.37 15.78 14.82
C LYS A 120 -25.79 16.01 15.35
N ARG A 121 -26.33 17.24 15.34
CA ARG A 121 -27.67 17.52 15.88
C ARG A 121 -28.70 17.52 14.75
N TYR A 122 -29.77 16.74 14.90
CA TYR A 122 -30.95 16.84 14.04
C TYR A 122 -31.52 18.26 14.18
N LEU A 123 -31.60 19.00 13.07
CA LEU A 123 -32.01 20.40 13.07
C LEU A 123 -33.14 20.62 12.07
N LEU A 124 -34.23 21.20 12.56
CA LEU A 124 -35.22 21.87 11.72
C LEU A 124 -34.52 23.03 10.97
N LYS A 125 -34.77 23.17 9.66
CA LYS A 125 -34.29 24.27 8.78
C LYS A 125 -32.77 24.36 8.46
N ASN A 126 -31.98 23.28 8.53
CA ASN A 126 -30.58 23.27 8.02
C ASN A 126 -30.47 23.73 6.55
N GLU A 127 -31.53 23.52 5.75
CA GLU A 127 -31.55 23.82 4.32
C GLU A 127 -31.41 25.31 3.96
N CYS A 128 -31.66 26.22 4.93
CA CYS A 128 -31.57 27.67 4.76
C CYS A 128 -30.31 28.28 5.37
N LEU A 129 -29.37 27.48 5.88
CA LEU A 129 -28.11 27.99 6.43
C LEU A 129 -27.11 28.32 5.32
N TRP A 130 -26.53 29.50 5.43
CA TRP A 130 -25.45 30.00 4.57
C TRP A 130 -24.18 30.15 5.39
N ARG A 131 -23.05 29.68 4.87
CA ARG A 131 -21.75 29.83 5.54
C ARG A 131 -21.08 31.12 5.07
N LYS A 132 -20.67 31.96 5.99
CA LYS A 132 -19.80 33.11 5.69
C LYS A 132 -18.45 32.60 5.17
N THR A 133 -17.98 33.12 4.03
CA THR A 133 -16.69 32.77 3.44
C THR A 133 -15.73 33.95 3.44
N PHE A 134 -14.46 33.65 3.69
CA PHE A 134 -13.38 34.62 3.72
C PHE A 134 -12.41 34.44 2.55
N SER A 135 -12.75 33.60 1.56
CA SER A 135 -11.87 33.32 0.42
C SER A 135 -11.38 34.57 -0.33
N PRO A 136 -12.18 35.65 -0.52
CA PRO A 136 -11.67 36.89 -1.09
C PRO A 136 -10.60 37.57 -0.23
N LYS A 137 -10.84 37.68 1.08
CA LYS A 137 -9.87 38.24 2.05
C LYS A 137 -8.60 37.39 2.16
N GLU A 138 -8.75 36.07 2.19
CA GLU A 138 -7.65 35.10 2.14
C GLU A 138 -6.81 35.26 0.87
N LYS A 139 -7.46 35.40 -0.30
CA LYS A 139 -6.77 35.62 -1.57
C LYS A 139 -5.99 36.94 -1.54
N GLN A 140 -6.59 38.01 -1.03
CA GLN A 140 -5.94 39.32 -0.94
C GLN A 140 -4.70 39.27 -0.04
N LEU A 141 -4.85 38.72 1.18
CA LEU A 141 -3.76 38.56 2.14
C LEU A 141 -2.61 37.74 1.57
N LEU A 142 -2.92 36.57 0.99
CA LEU A 142 -1.89 35.70 0.40
C LEU A 142 -1.23 36.39 -0.80
N ALA A 143 -1.97 37.10 -1.66
CA ALA A 143 -1.40 37.75 -2.84
C ALA A 143 -0.52 38.98 -2.53
N SER A 144 -0.61 39.56 -1.32
CA SER A 144 0.20 40.71 -0.92
C SER A 144 1.39 40.34 -0.03
N MET A 145 1.47 39.11 0.49
CA MET A 145 2.37 38.78 1.61
C MET A 145 3.87 38.88 1.33
N ASP A 146 4.32 38.82 0.07
CA ASP A 146 5.73 38.98 -0.31
C ASP A 146 5.97 40.25 -1.14
N ARG A 147 4.96 41.14 -1.24
CA ARG A 147 5.04 42.33 -2.11
C ARG A 147 6.04 43.36 -1.57
N GLU A 148 6.07 43.52 -0.25
CA GLU A 148 6.83 44.58 0.41
C GLU A 148 8.31 44.23 0.56
N ASP A 149 8.63 42.96 0.83
CA ASP A 149 9.98 42.51 1.19
C ASP A 149 10.57 41.45 0.25
N GLN A 150 9.81 40.99 -0.76
CA GLN A 150 10.20 39.87 -1.64
C GLN A 150 10.55 38.59 -0.85
N GLY A 151 9.92 38.36 0.30
CA GLY A 151 10.17 37.22 1.15
C GLY A 151 9.72 35.87 0.57
N CYS A 152 10.04 34.79 1.28
CA CYS A 152 9.84 33.41 0.82
C CYS A 152 8.48 32.78 1.24
N ARG A 153 7.45 33.55 1.62
CA ARG A 153 6.21 33.01 2.21
C ARG A 153 5.40 32.18 1.19
N HIS A 154 5.28 32.65 -0.05
CA HIS A 154 4.61 31.91 -1.13
C HIS A 154 5.29 30.58 -1.40
N GLU A 155 6.62 30.60 -1.53
CA GLU A 155 7.43 29.42 -1.79
C GLU A 155 7.26 28.40 -0.65
N LEU A 156 7.37 28.85 0.60
CA LEU A 156 7.17 27.99 1.77
C LEU A 156 5.79 27.32 1.76
N LEU A 157 4.71 28.08 1.54
CA LEU A 157 3.35 27.54 1.52
C LEU A 157 3.16 26.51 0.38
N GLN A 158 3.80 26.72 -0.78
CA GLN A 158 3.78 25.76 -1.89
C GLN A 158 4.54 24.47 -1.55
N ILE A 159 5.72 24.59 -0.96
CA ILE A 159 6.54 23.46 -0.51
C ILE A 159 5.74 22.63 0.49
N VAL A 160 5.15 23.25 1.51
CA VAL A 160 4.43 22.53 2.57
C VAL A 160 3.18 21.85 2.02
N LYS A 161 2.38 22.53 1.19
CA LYS A 161 1.21 21.93 0.52
C LYS A 161 1.56 20.71 -0.32
N THR A 162 2.76 20.69 -0.88
CA THR A 162 3.27 19.58 -1.69
C THR A 162 3.80 18.46 -0.79
N ALA A 163 4.61 18.81 0.21
CA ALA A 163 5.21 17.88 1.16
C ALA A 163 4.14 17.08 1.91
N VAL A 164 3.11 17.73 2.45
CA VAL A 164 2.05 17.07 3.23
C VAL A 164 1.09 16.20 2.39
N LYS A 165 1.21 16.21 1.06
CA LYS A 165 0.43 15.36 0.14
C LYS A 165 1.22 14.17 -0.41
N ARG A 166 2.54 14.09 -0.19
CA ARG A 166 3.35 12.95 -0.63
C ARG A 166 2.96 11.70 0.18
N PRO A 167 3.00 10.48 -0.40
CA PRO A 167 2.58 9.25 0.29
C PRO A 167 3.25 9.04 1.66
N VAL A 168 4.54 9.34 1.75
CA VAL A 168 5.38 9.14 2.96
C VAL A 168 5.04 10.14 4.08
N THR A 169 4.70 11.38 3.72
CA THR A 169 4.44 12.50 4.64
C THR A 169 2.96 12.92 4.64
N SER A 170 2.08 12.09 4.09
CA SER A 170 0.66 12.41 3.88
C SER A 170 -0.02 12.75 5.21
N LEU A 171 -0.44 14.01 5.33
CA LEU A 171 -1.25 14.48 6.44
C LEU A 171 -2.70 14.55 5.99
N PRO A 172 -3.65 14.26 6.87
CA PRO A 172 -5.08 14.42 6.60
C PRO A 172 -5.51 15.90 6.63
N LEU A 173 -4.60 16.82 6.34
CA LEU A 173 -4.85 18.26 6.26
C LEU A 173 -5.08 18.63 4.81
N ASP A 174 -6.24 19.24 4.52
CA ASP A 174 -6.47 19.84 3.21
C ASP A 174 -5.78 21.21 3.10
N SER A 175 -5.93 21.84 1.93
CA SER A 175 -5.34 23.17 1.69
C SER A 175 -5.94 24.28 2.55
N TYR A 176 -7.16 24.12 3.08
CA TYR A 176 -7.79 25.11 3.94
C TYR A 176 -7.16 25.12 5.34
N HIS A 177 -6.91 23.94 5.91
CA HIS A 177 -6.23 23.82 7.21
C HIS A 177 -4.82 24.41 7.15
N LEU A 178 -4.04 24.06 6.12
CA LEU A 178 -2.66 24.52 5.96
C LEU A 178 -2.59 26.03 5.83
N LYS A 179 -3.47 26.64 5.02
CA LYS A 179 -3.51 28.08 4.85
C LYS A 179 -3.94 28.80 6.13
N THR A 180 -4.91 28.24 6.87
CA THR A 180 -5.35 28.81 8.16
C THR A 180 -4.20 28.86 9.16
N ALA A 181 -3.48 27.75 9.32
CA ALA A 181 -2.29 27.71 10.17
C ALA A 181 -1.19 28.66 9.66
N PHE A 182 -0.99 28.72 8.34
CA PHE A 182 0.04 29.58 7.74
C PHE A 182 -0.24 31.07 7.99
N MET A 183 -1.50 31.49 7.89
CA MET A 183 -1.90 32.87 8.19
C MET A 183 -1.63 33.22 9.67
N HIS A 184 -1.86 32.30 10.60
CA HIS A 184 -1.48 32.50 12.01
C HIS A 184 0.03 32.55 12.21
N TYR A 185 0.78 31.71 11.48
CA TYR A 185 2.23 31.68 11.55
C TYR A 185 2.86 33.00 11.08
N ILE A 186 2.44 33.54 9.93
CA ILE A 186 2.96 34.81 9.40
C ILE A 186 2.56 36.02 10.25
N LYS A 187 1.46 35.93 11.02
CA LYS A 187 0.96 37.04 11.86
C LYS A 187 1.88 37.35 13.05
N ARG A 188 2.82 36.45 13.40
CA ARG A 188 3.72 36.62 14.56
C ARG A 188 4.65 37.84 14.46
N GLY A 189 4.92 38.31 13.24
CA GLY A 189 5.62 39.58 12.98
C GLY A 189 7.14 39.60 13.27
N ASP A 190 7.66 38.61 13.98
CA ASP A 190 9.07 38.45 14.39
C ASP A 190 9.87 37.49 13.51
N LEU A 191 9.30 37.07 12.37
CA LEU A 191 9.89 36.10 11.48
C LEU A 191 10.70 36.78 10.38
N ASP A 192 11.94 36.34 10.18
CA ASP A 192 12.77 36.72 9.04
C ASP A 192 12.34 35.94 7.79
N TRP A 193 11.99 36.64 6.72
CA TRP A 193 11.50 36.05 5.48
C TRP A 193 12.44 36.22 4.28
N VAL A 194 13.54 36.97 4.45
CA VAL A 194 14.35 37.50 3.34
C VAL A 194 15.76 36.94 3.35
N SER A 195 16.32 36.57 4.50
CA SER A 195 17.69 36.03 4.55
C SER A 195 17.84 34.72 3.78
N GLY A 196 19.08 34.39 3.41
CA GLY A 196 19.40 33.19 2.63
C GLY A 196 19.00 31.86 3.29
N ASP A 197 18.81 31.83 4.62
CA ASP A 197 18.34 30.65 5.35
C ASP A 197 16.89 30.76 5.85
N ALA A 198 16.19 31.86 5.54
CA ALA A 198 14.81 32.14 5.96
C ALA A 198 13.85 31.02 5.54
N LEU A 199 13.97 30.49 4.32
CA LEU A 199 13.06 29.45 3.83
C LEU A 199 13.14 28.17 4.68
N GLY A 200 14.36 27.72 5.02
CA GLY A 200 14.59 26.53 5.84
C GLY A 200 14.11 26.73 7.27
N LYS A 201 14.47 27.87 7.90
CA LYS A 201 14.05 28.23 9.26
C LYS A 201 12.53 28.29 9.39
N ASN A 202 11.85 28.98 8.47
CA ASN A 202 10.40 29.10 8.48
C ASN A 202 9.70 27.80 8.09
N PHE A 203 10.32 26.95 7.27
CA PHE A 203 9.80 25.61 7.01
C PHE A 203 9.69 24.78 8.28
N VAL A 204 10.78 24.69 9.04
CA VAL A 204 10.79 23.97 10.31
C VAL A 204 9.86 24.64 11.33
N GLY A 205 9.91 25.97 11.45
CA GLY A 205 9.07 26.74 12.36
C GLY A 205 7.57 26.54 12.08
N PHE A 206 7.17 26.55 10.81
CA PHE A 206 5.78 26.34 10.41
C PHE A 206 5.31 24.89 10.67
N LEU A 207 6.18 23.89 10.47
CA LEU A 207 5.84 22.50 10.81
C LEU A 207 5.67 22.31 12.33
N ARG A 208 6.47 22.99 13.15
CA ARG A 208 6.29 23.03 14.61
C ARG A 208 4.98 23.72 15.00
N GLU A 209 4.59 24.78 14.30
CA GLU A 209 3.31 25.45 14.50
C GLU A 209 2.12 24.54 14.21
N LEU A 210 2.16 23.86 13.05
CA LEU A 210 1.18 22.84 12.69
C LEU A 210 1.14 21.75 13.77
N GLN A 211 2.29 21.27 14.23
CA GLN A 211 2.37 20.26 15.29
C GLN A 211 1.69 20.75 16.58
N SER A 212 1.91 22.00 16.99
CA SER A 212 1.29 22.61 18.18
C SER A 212 -0.24 22.64 18.07
N HIS A 213 -0.78 23.12 16.95
CA HIS A 213 -2.22 23.13 16.69
C HIS A 213 -2.83 21.72 16.68
N MET A 214 -2.12 20.74 16.11
CA MET A 214 -2.58 19.35 16.12
C MET A 214 -2.54 18.74 17.54
N ALA A 215 -1.56 19.12 18.36
CA ALA A 215 -1.40 18.64 19.73
C ALA A 215 -2.48 19.19 20.68
N SER A 216 -2.69 20.51 20.63
CA SER A 216 -3.72 21.21 21.40
C SER A 216 -5.14 20.92 20.88
N ARG A 217 -5.24 20.34 19.67
CA ARG A 217 -6.48 20.17 18.90
C ARG A 217 -7.20 21.50 18.69
N ASN A 218 -6.44 22.59 18.65
CA ASN A 218 -6.96 23.93 18.50
C ASN A 218 -6.24 24.63 17.36
N LEU A 219 -6.93 24.80 16.23
CA LEU A 219 -6.54 25.72 15.17
C LEU A 219 -7.71 26.71 15.02
N PRO A 220 -7.64 27.87 15.68
CA PRO A 220 -8.69 28.86 15.57
C PRO A 220 -8.81 29.34 14.12
N HIS A 221 -10.02 29.59 13.67
CA HIS A 221 -10.28 30.21 12.39
C HIS A 221 -9.72 31.62 12.38
N TYR A 222 -9.03 32.02 11.32
CA TYR A 222 -8.26 33.28 11.31
C TYR A 222 -9.12 34.56 11.51
N TRP A 223 -10.40 34.52 11.16
CA TRP A 223 -11.34 35.66 11.31
C TRP A 223 -12.57 35.37 12.19
N LEU A 224 -12.67 34.19 12.80
CA LEU A 224 -13.83 33.81 13.61
C LEU A 224 -13.34 33.18 14.91
N ASP A 225 -13.39 33.95 16.00
CA ASP A 225 -12.71 33.58 17.25
C ASP A 225 -13.29 32.30 17.90
N ASP A 226 -14.58 32.02 17.68
CA ASP A 226 -15.29 30.85 18.24
C ASP A 226 -15.31 29.62 17.32
N VAL A 227 -14.53 29.62 16.23
CA VAL A 227 -14.51 28.51 15.27
C VAL A 227 -13.15 27.83 15.27
N ASN A 228 -13.10 26.56 15.68
CA ASN A 228 -11.91 25.73 15.53
C ASN A 228 -12.01 24.91 14.24
N VAL A 229 -11.09 25.13 13.29
CA VAL A 229 -11.13 24.42 12.01
C VAL A 229 -10.74 22.94 12.14
N LEU A 230 -10.20 22.51 13.28
CA LEU A 230 -9.92 21.10 13.55
C LEU A 230 -11.13 20.31 14.08
N ASP A 231 -12.27 20.95 14.35
CA ASP A 231 -13.47 20.26 14.85
C ASP A 231 -14.11 19.33 13.81
N ASP A 232 -13.85 19.57 12.52
CA ASP A 232 -14.33 18.72 11.42
C ASP A 232 -13.67 17.32 11.41
N PHE A 233 -12.56 17.12 12.14
CA PHE A 233 -11.94 15.81 12.27
C PHE A 233 -12.67 14.92 13.28
N LYS A 234 -13.02 13.68 12.85
CA LYS A 234 -13.54 12.65 13.77
C LYS A 234 -12.59 12.47 14.96
N LYS A 235 -13.14 12.51 16.19
CA LYS A 235 -12.38 12.36 17.45
C LYS A 235 -11.41 11.16 17.37
N GLY A 236 -10.11 11.44 17.49
CA GLY A 236 -9.13 10.52 18.08
C GLY A 236 -8.03 9.94 17.19
N VAL A 237 -8.24 9.66 15.90
CA VAL A 237 -7.25 8.84 15.15
C VAL A 237 -6.48 9.65 14.10
N VAL A 238 -7.18 10.47 13.34
CA VAL A 238 -6.63 11.18 12.18
C VAL A 238 -5.73 12.34 12.62
N GLN A 239 -6.11 13.07 13.67
CA GLN A 239 -5.32 14.17 14.25
C GLN A 239 -4.06 13.66 14.96
N GLN A 240 -4.16 12.55 15.71
CA GLN A 240 -3.02 11.98 16.43
C GLN A 240 -1.99 11.38 15.44
N MET A 241 -2.45 10.86 14.30
CA MET A 241 -1.59 10.45 13.19
C MET A 241 -0.88 11.65 12.55
N ALA A 242 -1.59 12.75 12.30
CA ALA A 242 -1.00 13.96 11.73
C ALA A 242 0.05 14.58 12.66
N TYR A 243 -0.25 14.68 13.97
CA TYR A 243 0.69 15.11 15.00
C TYR A 243 1.96 14.25 15.04
N ARG A 244 1.82 12.91 15.00
CA ARG A 244 2.97 11.98 15.04
C ARG A 244 3.85 12.09 13.79
N LYS A 245 3.24 12.23 12.61
CA LYS A 245 3.98 12.44 11.35
C LYS A 245 4.72 13.79 11.34
N LEU A 246 4.08 14.86 11.80
CA LEU A 246 4.73 16.16 11.95
C LEU A 246 5.90 16.10 12.94
N ARG A 247 5.72 15.43 14.08
CA ARG A 247 6.79 15.20 15.06
C ARG A 247 8.00 14.48 14.45
N SER A 248 7.78 13.43 13.65
CA SER A 248 8.90 12.73 12.99
C SER A 248 9.63 13.58 11.94
N ILE A 249 8.96 14.56 11.33
CA ILE A 249 9.57 15.47 10.34
C ILE A 249 10.35 16.58 11.05
N CYS A 250 9.82 17.13 12.15
CA CYS A 250 10.46 18.19 12.94
C CYS A 250 11.71 17.73 13.72
N GLN A 251 11.95 16.42 13.83
CA GLN A 251 13.11 15.83 14.52
C GLN A 251 14.38 15.78 13.65
N VAL A 252 14.37 16.33 12.42
CA VAL A 252 15.51 16.27 11.49
C VAL A 252 16.48 17.46 11.62
N GLU A 253 16.10 18.59 12.22
CA GLU A 253 17.04 19.71 12.46
C GLU A 253 16.90 20.32 13.85
N GLY A 254 17.97 20.15 14.63
CA GLY A 254 18.11 20.58 16.01
C GLY A 254 19.33 19.95 16.67
N THR A 255 20.50 20.02 16.03
CA THR A 255 21.78 19.86 16.72
C THR A 255 22.01 21.11 17.56
N HIS A 256 21.56 21.06 18.82
CA HIS A 256 22.35 21.35 20.02
C HIS A 256 21.39 21.43 21.21
N HIS A 257 21.70 20.58 22.19
CA HIS A 257 21.11 20.45 23.53
C HIS A 257 19.85 19.57 23.68
N THR A 258 20.16 18.31 23.99
CA THR A 258 19.57 17.45 25.04
C THR A 258 18.04 17.46 25.17
N ASP A 259 17.34 16.49 24.56
CA ASP A 259 16.92 15.25 25.25
C ASP A 259 16.10 14.30 24.31
N SER A 260 16.51 13.03 24.32
CA SER A 260 15.85 11.77 23.93
C SER A 260 14.57 11.74 23.03
N ARG A 261 14.76 11.25 21.78
CA ARG A 261 14.15 10.00 21.21
C ARG A 261 14.31 9.93 19.68
N ILE A 262 15.56 9.95 19.23
CA ILE A 262 15.95 9.28 17.99
C ILE A 262 16.32 7.86 18.44
N ILE A 263 15.66 6.83 17.89
CA ILE A 263 16.15 5.45 18.05
C ILE A 263 17.57 5.48 17.47
N ASP A 264 18.57 5.39 18.33
CA ASP A 264 19.96 5.40 17.89
C ASP A 264 20.15 4.22 16.93
N ALA A 265 20.25 4.52 15.63
CA ALA A 265 20.32 3.52 14.58
C ALA A 265 21.56 2.62 14.78
N SER A 266 22.63 3.13 15.40
CA SER A 266 23.81 2.35 15.76
C SER A 266 23.48 1.35 16.88
N SER A 267 22.80 1.80 17.94
CA SER A 267 22.28 0.93 19.00
C SER A 267 21.30 -0.12 18.48
N LEU A 268 20.39 0.25 17.58
CA LEU A 268 19.45 -0.69 16.96
C LEU A 268 20.16 -1.73 16.08
N THR A 269 21.15 -1.32 15.28
CA THR A 269 21.97 -2.24 14.48
C THR A 269 22.65 -3.29 15.37
N LYS A 270 23.23 -2.88 16.50
CA LYS A 270 23.85 -3.82 17.46
C LYS A 270 22.84 -4.83 18.02
N LYS A 271 21.66 -4.36 18.43
CA LYS A 271 20.58 -5.23 18.93
C LYS A 271 20.08 -6.21 17.87
N LEU A 272 19.89 -5.74 16.64
CA LEU A 272 19.47 -6.57 15.51
C LEU A 272 20.49 -7.66 15.20
N ARG A 273 21.79 -7.37 15.31
CA ARG A 273 22.86 -8.37 15.15
C ARG A 273 22.86 -9.39 16.28
N SER A 274 22.74 -8.96 17.54
CA SER A 274 22.58 -9.91 18.67
C SER A 274 21.38 -10.82 18.45
N PHE A 275 20.21 -10.25 18.14
CA PHE A 275 19.00 -11.00 17.81
C PHE A 275 19.22 -11.96 16.63
N SER A 276 20.03 -11.55 15.63
CA SER A 276 20.37 -12.38 14.48
C SER A 276 21.20 -13.60 14.88
N GLU A 277 22.23 -13.42 15.71
CA GLU A 277 23.03 -14.53 16.25
C GLU A 277 22.17 -15.49 17.08
N ASP A 278 21.33 -14.96 17.97
CA ASP A 278 20.60 -15.74 18.96
C ASP A 278 19.40 -16.50 18.37
N TYR A 279 18.72 -15.93 17.36
CA TYR A 279 17.41 -16.44 16.90
C TYR A 279 17.27 -16.60 15.38
N VAL A 280 18.14 -16.00 14.55
CA VAL A 280 17.93 -15.95 13.09
C VAL A 280 18.90 -16.87 12.35
N LYS A 281 20.16 -16.93 12.81
CA LYS A 281 21.18 -17.74 12.16
C LYS A 281 20.87 -19.23 12.27
N ILE A 282 21.11 -19.93 11.16
CA ILE A 282 21.06 -21.39 11.10
C ILE A 282 22.49 -21.88 11.28
N SER A 283 22.68 -22.96 12.04
CA SER A 283 24.01 -23.54 12.22
C SER A 283 24.53 -24.12 10.90
N GLU A 284 25.85 -24.07 10.71
CA GLU A 284 26.49 -24.67 9.54
C GLU A 284 26.27 -26.19 9.51
N GLU A 285 26.32 -26.83 10.67
CA GLU A 285 26.04 -28.26 10.84
C GLU A 285 24.66 -28.65 10.30
N THR A 286 23.59 -27.95 10.70
CA THR A 286 22.23 -28.27 10.24
C THR A 286 22.05 -28.00 8.75
N SER A 287 22.68 -26.94 8.23
CA SER A 287 22.66 -26.59 6.81
C SER A 287 23.39 -27.64 5.96
N THR A 288 24.53 -28.11 6.41
CA THR A 288 25.30 -29.16 5.74
C THR A 288 24.57 -30.49 5.79
N ARG A 289 23.99 -30.86 6.94
CA ARG A 289 23.11 -32.03 7.06
C ARG A 289 21.95 -31.96 6.07
N ALA A 290 21.25 -30.82 5.98
CA ALA A 290 20.14 -30.66 5.04
C ALA A 290 20.57 -30.85 3.57
N ARG A 291 21.71 -30.26 3.17
CA ARG A 291 22.28 -30.43 1.81
C ARG A 291 22.62 -31.90 1.51
N THR A 292 23.26 -32.58 2.45
CA THR A 292 23.59 -34.01 2.33
C THR A 292 22.33 -34.85 2.18
N LEU A 293 21.31 -34.61 3.02
CA LEU A 293 20.04 -35.33 2.92
C LEU A 293 19.32 -35.09 1.58
N VAL A 294 19.33 -33.86 1.06
CA VAL A 294 18.78 -33.60 -0.29
C VAL A 294 19.55 -34.38 -1.34
N LYS A 295 20.88 -34.25 -1.37
CA LYS A 295 21.71 -34.91 -2.37
C LYS A 295 21.51 -36.43 -2.36
N ASP A 296 21.55 -37.04 -1.17
CA ASP A 296 21.67 -38.49 -1.09
C ASP A 296 20.31 -39.19 -1.02
N CYS A 297 19.33 -38.62 -0.30
CA CYS A 297 17.99 -39.21 -0.18
C CYS A 297 17.05 -38.75 -1.29
N ILE A 298 17.08 -37.47 -1.65
CA ILE A 298 16.16 -36.93 -2.66
C ILE A 298 16.71 -37.18 -4.05
N GLU A 299 17.91 -36.70 -4.37
CA GLU A 299 18.45 -36.82 -5.73
C GLU A 299 18.90 -38.24 -6.05
N GLY A 300 19.78 -38.80 -5.22
CA GLY A 300 20.40 -40.11 -5.43
C GLY A 300 19.44 -41.30 -5.34
N GLN A 301 18.30 -41.13 -4.66
CA GLN A 301 17.35 -42.23 -4.41
C GLN A 301 15.97 -41.94 -5.01
N ILE A 302 15.25 -40.92 -4.53
CA ILE A 302 13.86 -40.65 -4.98
C ILE A 302 13.81 -40.19 -6.44
N ILE A 303 14.54 -39.14 -6.81
CA ILE A 303 14.56 -38.59 -8.18
C ILE A 303 15.21 -39.58 -9.15
N SER A 304 16.28 -40.26 -8.74
CA SER A 304 16.89 -41.35 -9.52
C SER A 304 15.86 -42.41 -9.91
N TYR A 305 15.12 -42.95 -8.92
CA TYR A 305 14.04 -43.90 -9.20
C TYR A 305 12.97 -43.32 -10.12
N CYS A 306 12.58 -42.06 -9.92
CA CYS A 306 11.57 -41.40 -10.75
C CYS A 306 12.01 -41.27 -12.22
N ARG A 307 13.30 -41.03 -12.48
CA ARG A 307 13.85 -40.98 -13.84
C ARG A 307 13.79 -42.35 -14.52
N ASP A 308 14.13 -43.41 -13.79
CA ASP A 308 14.18 -44.77 -14.35
C ASP A 308 12.79 -45.40 -14.57
N ASN A 309 11.76 -44.91 -13.87
CA ASN A 309 10.44 -45.56 -13.80
C ASN A 309 9.28 -44.68 -14.30
N SER A 310 9.55 -43.59 -15.03
CA SER A 310 8.53 -42.66 -15.52
C SER A 310 8.58 -42.48 -17.03
N MET A 311 7.41 -42.51 -17.66
CA MET A 311 7.23 -42.09 -19.06
C MET A 311 7.36 -40.57 -19.23
N ILE A 312 7.02 -39.80 -18.20
CA ILE A 312 7.24 -38.35 -18.19
C ILE A 312 8.65 -38.12 -17.63
N GLU A 313 9.58 -37.73 -18.51
CA GLU A 313 10.98 -37.48 -18.16
C GLU A 313 11.14 -36.24 -17.28
N ILE A 314 12.06 -36.33 -16.30
CA ILE A 314 12.50 -35.20 -15.49
C ILE A 314 13.73 -34.58 -16.15
N LEU A 315 13.62 -33.34 -16.61
CA LEU A 315 14.68 -32.59 -17.29
C LEU A 315 15.76 -32.13 -16.31
N LYS A 316 15.37 -31.39 -15.26
CA LYS A 316 16.29 -30.83 -14.27
C LYS A 316 15.58 -30.56 -12.95
N LEU A 317 16.38 -30.30 -11.91
CA LEU A 317 15.89 -29.82 -10.62
C LEU A 317 16.22 -28.34 -10.47
N GLU A 318 15.24 -27.57 -10.04
CA GLU A 318 15.38 -26.16 -9.72
C GLU A 318 15.18 -25.99 -8.21
N TYR A 319 16.28 -25.80 -7.50
CA TYR A 319 16.29 -25.62 -6.05
C TYR A 319 15.81 -24.20 -5.73
N THR A 320 14.67 -24.07 -5.07
CA THR A 320 14.02 -22.78 -4.81
C THR A 320 13.68 -22.66 -3.33
N GLY A 321 13.03 -21.57 -2.93
CA GLY A 321 12.55 -21.43 -1.57
C GLY A 321 13.62 -20.94 -0.60
N SER A 322 13.21 -20.71 0.64
CA SER A 322 13.99 -19.92 1.59
C SER A 322 15.38 -20.52 1.88
N PHE A 323 15.52 -21.84 1.85
CA PHE A 323 16.79 -22.53 2.14
C PHE A 323 17.85 -22.23 1.08
N TYR A 324 17.51 -22.38 -0.20
CA TYR A 324 18.44 -22.16 -1.31
C TYR A 324 18.65 -20.68 -1.64
N GLU A 325 17.70 -19.83 -1.31
CA GLU A 325 17.82 -18.37 -1.48
C GLU A 325 18.61 -17.68 -0.34
N GLY A 326 19.16 -18.43 0.62
CA GLY A 326 19.89 -17.86 1.75
C GLY A 326 19.00 -17.08 2.74
N LEU A 327 17.69 -17.35 2.76
CA LEU A 327 16.70 -16.65 3.58
C LEU A 327 16.07 -17.52 4.67
N LYS A 328 16.50 -18.77 4.85
CA LYS A 328 16.01 -19.65 5.92
C LYS A 328 16.51 -19.14 7.28
N THR A 329 15.67 -19.31 8.29
CA THR A 329 15.88 -18.81 9.66
C THR A 329 15.60 -19.93 10.65
N GLU A 330 16.17 -19.82 11.84
CA GLU A 330 15.97 -20.72 13.00
C GLU A 330 16.55 -22.13 12.79
N ALA A 331 16.07 -22.89 11.80
CA ALA A 331 16.56 -24.24 11.52
C ALA A 331 16.57 -24.55 10.02
N ALA A 332 17.48 -25.39 9.55
CA ALA A 332 17.49 -25.92 8.18
C ALA A 332 16.60 -27.17 8.05
N ASP A 333 15.30 -27.02 8.32
CA ASP A 333 14.34 -28.14 8.47
C ASP A 333 13.36 -28.31 7.29
N GLU A 334 13.43 -27.43 6.28
CA GLU A 334 12.62 -27.49 5.06
C GLU A 334 13.45 -27.13 3.81
N ALA A 335 13.12 -27.73 2.68
CA ALA A 335 13.69 -27.42 1.37
C ALA A 335 12.64 -27.52 0.25
N ASP A 336 12.67 -26.62 -0.72
CA ASP A 336 11.74 -26.59 -1.85
C ASP A 336 12.48 -26.90 -3.17
N ILE A 337 12.01 -27.91 -3.91
CA ILE A 337 12.61 -28.30 -5.19
C ILE A 337 11.53 -28.37 -6.25
N MET A 338 11.66 -27.52 -7.27
CA MET A 338 10.88 -27.64 -8.48
C MET A 338 11.46 -28.73 -9.37
N VAL A 339 10.66 -29.75 -9.68
CA VAL A 339 11.03 -30.85 -10.57
C VAL A 339 10.57 -30.49 -11.96
N ILE A 340 11.51 -30.01 -12.80
CA ILE A 340 11.20 -29.54 -14.15
C ILE A 340 11.05 -30.75 -15.07
N LEU A 341 9.86 -30.87 -15.65
CA LEU A 341 9.51 -31.96 -16.55
C LEU A 341 9.89 -31.60 -17.99
N LYS A 342 10.38 -32.59 -18.72
CA LYS A 342 10.69 -32.43 -20.15
C LYS A 342 9.40 -32.16 -20.93
N THR A 343 9.45 -31.18 -21.82
CA THR A 343 8.36 -30.88 -22.74
C THR A 343 8.44 -31.80 -23.96
N PRO A 344 7.31 -32.19 -24.57
CA PRO A 344 7.31 -32.94 -25.82
C PRO A 344 7.97 -32.12 -26.94
N SER A 345 8.51 -32.80 -27.95
CA SER A 345 9.14 -32.15 -29.11
C SER A 345 8.18 -31.24 -29.89
N THR A 346 6.88 -31.52 -29.83
CA THR A 346 5.80 -30.70 -30.39
C THR A 346 5.50 -29.43 -29.56
N GLY A 347 6.12 -29.28 -28.40
CA GLY A 347 5.93 -28.15 -27.49
C GLY A 347 4.65 -28.23 -26.66
N ILE A 348 4.53 -27.27 -25.73
CA ILE A 348 3.32 -27.03 -24.94
C ILE A 348 2.84 -25.62 -25.26
N GLU A 349 1.59 -25.50 -25.66
CA GLU A 349 0.95 -24.22 -25.91
C GLU A 349 0.39 -23.64 -24.60
N VAL A 350 0.73 -22.38 -24.31
CA VAL A 350 0.27 -21.66 -23.13
C VAL A 350 -0.96 -20.83 -23.47
N ILE A 351 -2.13 -21.23 -22.97
CA ILE A 351 -3.40 -20.55 -23.22
C ILE A 351 -3.76 -19.70 -22.00
N GLN A 352 -3.83 -18.38 -22.18
CA GLN A 352 -4.16 -17.45 -21.09
C GLN A 352 -5.55 -17.73 -20.52
N SER A 353 -5.67 -17.66 -19.19
CA SER A 353 -6.96 -17.73 -18.53
C SER A 353 -7.47 -16.33 -18.19
N LYS A 354 -8.77 -16.22 -17.87
CA LYS A 354 -9.35 -14.99 -17.33
C LYS A 354 -8.91 -14.66 -15.90
N PHE A 355 -8.11 -15.52 -15.27
CA PHE A 355 -7.62 -15.35 -13.90
C PHE A 355 -6.14 -14.94 -13.96
N PRO A 356 -5.79 -13.75 -13.47
CA PRO A 356 -4.40 -13.29 -13.44
C PRO A 356 -3.46 -14.32 -12.82
N GLY A 357 -2.34 -14.60 -13.50
CA GLY A 357 -1.34 -15.57 -13.05
C GLY A 357 -1.69 -17.05 -13.28
N TYR A 358 -2.85 -17.38 -13.86
CA TYR A 358 -3.21 -18.75 -14.23
C TYR A 358 -3.36 -18.91 -15.74
N VAL A 359 -2.97 -20.07 -16.24
CA VAL A 359 -3.03 -20.46 -17.65
C VAL A 359 -3.59 -21.88 -17.78
N ARG A 360 -3.91 -22.29 -19.01
CA ARG A 360 -4.09 -23.70 -19.38
C ARG A 360 -2.93 -24.12 -20.26
N LEU A 361 -2.40 -25.32 -20.03
CA LEU A 361 -1.33 -25.88 -20.84
C LEU A 361 -1.93 -26.92 -21.79
N ARG A 362 -1.69 -26.79 -23.09
CA ARG A 362 -2.18 -27.71 -24.11
C ARG A 362 -1.00 -28.40 -24.79
N ALA A 363 -1.05 -29.73 -24.85
CA ALA A 363 -0.06 -30.54 -25.55
C ALA A 363 -0.73 -31.31 -26.69
N ARG A 364 -0.08 -31.36 -27.85
CA ARG A 364 -0.55 -32.11 -29.03
C ARG A 364 0.42 -33.23 -29.36
N ASN A 365 -0.09 -34.39 -29.77
CA ASN A 365 0.70 -35.57 -30.13
C ASN A 365 1.73 -35.96 -29.05
N ALA A 366 1.35 -35.80 -27.77
CA ALA A 366 2.23 -36.05 -26.62
C ALA A 366 1.79 -37.33 -25.89
N GLN A 367 2.23 -38.49 -26.40
CA GLN A 367 1.86 -39.81 -25.85
C GLN A 367 2.18 -39.93 -24.35
N MET A 368 3.29 -39.32 -23.89
CA MET A 368 3.68 -39.27 -22.48
C MET A 368 2.61 -38.68 -21.55
N PHE A 369 1.71 -37.83 -22.08
CA PHE A 369 0.65 -37.18 -21.32
C PHE A 369 -0.73 -37.78 -21.53
N GLU A 370 -0.90 -38.80 -22.38
CA GLU A 370 -2.20 -39.31 -22.83
C GLU A 370 -3.21 -39.53 -21.67
N LYS A 371 -2.75 -40.12 -20.56
CA LYS A 371 -3.57 -40.38 -19.36
C LYS A 371 -3.99 -39.11 -18.59
N TYR A 372 -3.37 -37.97 -18.87
CA TYR A 372 -3.53 -36.70 -18.17
C TYR A 372 -4.08 -35.58 -19.05
N LEU A 373 -4.41 -35.84 -20.31
CA LEU A 373 -5.02 -34.85 -21.22
C LEU A 373 -6.55 -34.85 -21.13
N SER A 374 -7.16 -33.70 -21.42
CA SER A 374 -8.56 -33.61 -21.83
C SER A 374 -8.74 -34.09 -23.27
N LYS A 375 -9.99 -34.22 -23.74
CA LYS A 375 -10.31 -34.50 -25.15
C LYS A 375 -9.71 -33.45 -26.11
N GLU A 376 -9.61 -32.21 -25.64
CA GLU A 376 -9.07 -31.05 -26.37
C GLU A 376 -7.55 -30.88 -26.17
N GLY A 377 -6.88 -31.81 -25.49
CA GLY A 377 -5.43 -31.80 -25.28
C GLY A 377 -4.94 -30.94 -24.11
N TYR A 378 -5.82 -30.50 -23.19
CA TYR A 378 -5.39 -29.74 -21.99
C TYR A 378 -4.81 -30.66 -20.92
N ILE A 379 -3.63 -30.33 -20.40
CA ILE A 379 -2.97 -31.09 -19.34
C ILE A 379 -3.67 -30.84 -18.00
N ASN A 380 -4.23 -31.89 -17.41
CA ASN A 380 -4.90 -31.85 -16.12
C ASN A 380 -3.86 -31.72 -14.98
N ALA A 381 -3.71 -30.52 -14.44
CA ALA A 381 -2.77 -30.18 -13.38
C ALA A 381 -2.97 -31.05 -12.13
N LYS A 382 -4.23 -31.21 -11.71
CA LYS A 382 -4.58 -31.99 -10.51
C LYS A 382 -4.27 -33.47 -10.68
N LYS A 383 -4.63 -34.06 -11.82
CA LYS A 383 -4.40 -35.48 -12.12
C LYS A 383 -2.90 -35.78 -12.29
N LEU A 384 -2.16 -34.91 -12.98
CA LEU A 384 -0.71 -35.05 -13.12
C LEU A 384 -0.02 -35.01 -11.75
N ARG A 385 -0.35 -34.05 -10.88
CA ARG A 385 0.25 -33.96 -9.54
C ARG A 385 -0.19 -35.11 -8.62
N ASN A 386 -1.50 -35.36 -8.49
CA ASN A 386 -2.05 -36.29 -7.49
C ASN A 386 -1.95 -37.76 -7.90
N SER A 387 -2.12 -38.07 -9.19
CA SER A 387 -2.14 -39.45 -9.66
C SER A 387 -0.76 -39.89 -10.13
N TRP A 388 -0.10 -39.12 -10.97
CA TRP A 388 1.22 -39.49 -11.49
C TRP A 388 2.33 -39.22 -10.49
N PHE A 389 2.59 -37.94 -10.21
CA PHE A 389 3.80 -37.55 -9.49
C PHE A 389 3.81 -38.08 -8.05
N HIS A 390 2.69 -37.95 -7.33
CA HIS A 390 2.56 -38.49 -5.98
C HIS A 390 2.75 -40.02 -5.93
N SER A 391 2.14 -40.76 -6.86
CA SER A 391 2.28 -42.23 -6.90
C SER A 391 3.71 -42.65 -7.22
N LEU A 392 4.37 -41.95 -8.14
CA LEU A 392 5.76 -42.22 -8.51
C LEU A 392 6.72 -42.00 -7.32
N VAL A 393 6.60 -40.88 -6.62
CA VAL A 393 7.40 -40.59 -5.41
C VAL A 393 7.07 -41.57 -4.28
N HIS A 394 5.81 -41.95 -4.12
CA HIS A 394 5.40 -42.95 -3.12
C HIS A 394 5.96 -44.35 -3.43
N GLN A 395 6.01 -44.75 -4.71
CA GLN A 395 6.64 -45.99 -5.15
C GLN A 395 8.15 -45.95 -4.91
N ALA A 396 8.81 -44.83 -5.25
CA ALA A 396 10.23 -44.62 -4.99
C ALA A 396 10.55 -44.87 -3.51
N LYS A 397 9.81 -44.24 -2.59
CA LYS A 397 9.95 -44.43 -1.14
C LYS A 397 9.93 -45.91 -0.71
N ASN A 398 9.12 -46.76 -1.34
CA ASN A 398 9.01 -48.18 -0.97
C ASN A 398 10.11 -49.07 -1.59
N LYS A 399 10.77 -48.61 -2.66
CA LYS A 399 11.83 -49.35 -3.36
C LYS A 399 13.23 -48.92 -2.94
N VAL A 400 13.34 -47.70 -2.43
CA VAL A 400 14.56 -47.15 -1.87
C VAL A 400 14.92 -47.90 -0.59
N LYS A 401 16.04 -48.63 -0.62
CA LYS A 401 16.68 -49.24 0.55
C LYS A 401 17.87 -48.37 0.93
N PRO A 402 17.79 -47.59 2.01
CA PRO A 402 18.89 -46.73 2.42
C PRO A 402 20.15 -47.57 2.67
N LYS A 403 21.19 -47.39 1.85
CA LYS A 403 22.50 -48.01 2.03
C LYS A 403 23.40 -47.10 2.87
N PRO A 404 24.42 -47.62 3.56
CA PRO A 404 25.36 -46.81 4.34
C PRO A 404 25.93 -45.64 3.52
N PRO A 405 26.11 -44.44 4.13
CA PRO A 405 25.92 -44.16 5.56
C PRO A 405 24.45 -43.93 5.98
N TYR A 406 23.48 -44.04 5.07
CA TYR A 406 22.08 -43.64 5.30
C TYR A 406 21.17 -44.77 5.81
N SER A 407 21.71 -45.86 6.33
CA SER A 407 20.94 -46.92 7.01
C SER A 407 20.10 -46.40 8.20
N GLU A 408 20.30 -45.15 8.59
CA GLU A 408 19.71 -44.45 9.73
C GLU A 408 18.56 -43.50 9.39
N VAL A 409 17.95 -43.54 8.19
CA VAL A 409 16.80 -42.67 7.86
C VAL A 409 15.54 -43.43 7.44
N ARG A 410 14.38 -42.84 7.74
CA ARG A 410 13.05 -43.31 7.35
C ARG A 410 12.31 -42.20 6.60
N LEU A 411 11.70 -42.53 5.46
CA LEU A 411 10.98 -41.58 4.62
C LEU A 411 9.45 -41.68 4.84
N LYS A 412 8.76 -40.54 4.88
CA LYS A 412 7.30 -40.45 4.76
C LYS A 412 6.94 -39.52 3.60
N VAL A 413 6.01 -39.95 2.74
CA VAL A 413 5.53 -39.17 1.59
C VAL A 413 4.12 -38.66 1.90
N ARG A 414 3.89 -37.36 1.67
CA ARG A 414 2.59 -36.71 1.90
C ARG A 414 2.25 -35.73 0.77
N SER A 415 0.98 -35.38 0.68
CA SER A 415 0.53 -34.28 -0.17
C SER A 415 0.63 -32.94 0.57
N HIS A 416 1.36 -31.96 0.01
CA HIS A 416 1.46 -30.60 0.56
C HIS A 416 1.22 -29.55 -0.52
N GLY A 417 0.00 -28.97 -0.59
CA GLY A 417 -0.31 -27.96 -1.61
C GLY A 417 0.00 -28.46 -3.04
N PRO A 418 0.79 -27.72 -3.86
CA PRO A 418 1.23 -28.19 -5.17
C PRO A 418 2.34 -29.26 -5.11
N ALA A 419 2.99 -29.45 -3.96
CA ALA A 419 4.15 -30.32 -3.79
C ALA A 419 3.78 -31.74 -3.34
N VAL A 420 4.63 -32.70 -3.66
CA VAL A 420 4.70 -33.99 -2.95
C VAL A 420 5.83 -33.85 -1.93
N GLN A 421 5.46 -33.83 -0.66
CA GLN A 421 6.39 -33.62 0.45
C GLN A 421 7.03 -34.95 0.86
N VAL A 422 8.35 -34.98 0.95
CA VAL A 422 9.13 -36.11 1.46
C VAL A 422 9.74 -35.69 2.80
N ASP A 423 9.21 -36.25 3.88
CA ASP A 423 9.78 -36.07 5.21
C ASP A 423 10.81 -37.15 5.51
N ILE A 424 11.98 -36.71 5.96
CA ILE A 424 13.10 -37.54 6.33
C ILE A 424 13.19 -37.56 7.85
N PHE A 425 13.00 -38.72 8.45
CA PHE A 425 13.10 -38.96 9.89
C PHE A 425 14.37 -39.74 10.20
N ARG A 426 14.93 -39.53 11.39
CA ARG A 426 15.90 -40.49 11.95
C ARG A 426 15.20 -41.84 12.13
N LYS A 427 15.89 -42.92 11.78
CA LYS A 427 15.39 -44.28 11.93
C LYS A 427 15.14 -44.58 13.41
N GLU A 428 14.07 -45.33 13.67
CA GLU A 428 13.64 -45.70 15.04
C GLU A 428 13.39 -44.51 15.98
N SER A 429 13.23 -43.32 15.42
CA SER A 429 12.89 -42.09 16.12
C SER A 429 11.78 -41.35 15.37
N ASP A 430 11.08 -40.48 16.08
CA ASP A 430 10.16 -39.50 15.49
C ASP A 430 10.80 -38.12 15.30
N GLU A 431 12.12 -38.01 15.52
CA GLU A 431 12.91 -36.84 15.13
C GLU A 431 12.86 -36.65 13.60
N LYS A 432 12.21 -35.56 13.17
CA LYS A 432 12.15 -35.15 11.77
C LYS A 432 13.40 -34.33 11.45
N LEU A 433 14.23 -34.83 10.53
CA LEU A 433 15.50 -34.21 10.15
C LEU A 433 15.33 -33.13 9.08
N LEU A 434 14.44 -33.37 8.10
CA LEU A 434 14.19 -32.48 6.97
C LEU A 434 12.83 -32.78 6.33
N SER A 435 12.15 -31.75 5.83
CA SER A 435 10.97 -31.87 4.98
C SER A 435 11.30 -31.32 3.58
N VAL A 436 11.08 -32.08 2.51
CA VAL A 436 11.41 -31.63 1.14
C VAL A 436 10.18 -31.60 0.27
N ASP A 437 9.81 -30.42 -0.22
CA ASP A 437 8.68 -30.19 -1.11
C ASP A 437 9.10 -30.34 -2.57
N LEU A 438 8.65 -31.43 -3.22
CA LEU A 438 8.89 -31.68 -4.64
C LEU A 438 7.70 -31.17 -5.46
N VAL A 439 7.90 -30.13 -6.28
CA VAL A 439 6.82 -29.53 -7.09
C VAL A 439 7.02 -29.87 -8.57
N PRO A 440 6.18 -30.74 -9.17
CA PRO A 440 6.27 -31.04 -10.59
C PRO A 440 5.90 -29.79 -11.39
N SER A 441 6.76 -29.40 -12.33
CA SER A 441 6.69 -28.10 -12.97
C SER A 441 7.02 -28.17 -14.45
N PHE A 442 6.43 -27.30 -15.26
CA PHE A 442 6.83 -27.10 -16.66
C PHE A 442 7.57 -25.79 -16.83
N GLU A 443 8.62 -25.81 -17.65
CA GLU A 443 9.28 -24.62 -18.20
C GLU A 443 8.88 -24.50 -19.68
N VAL A 444 8.20 -23.42 -20.04
CA VAL A 444 7.71 -23.16 -21.39
C VAL A 444 7.97 -21.69 -21.71
N GLU A 445 8.69 -21.42 -22.81
CA GLU A 445 8.98 -20.06 -23.28
C GLU A 445 9.58 -19.15 -22.18
N GLY A 446 10.54 -19.66 -21.41
CA GLY A 446 11.19 -18.91 -20.33
C GLY A 446 10.28 -18.55 -19.14
N SER A 447 9.15 -19.26 -19.01
CA SER A 447 8.20 -19.13 -17.88
C SER A 447 7.95 -20.49 -17.23
N TRP A 448 7.68 -20.50 -15.92
CA TRP A 448 7.45 -21.71 -15.16
C TRP A 448 6.00 -21.84 -14.68
N TYR A 449 5.49 -23.06 -14.66
CA TYR A 449 4.10 -23.36 -14.32
C TYR A 449 4.01 -24.52 -13.35
N VAL A 450 3.21 -24.36 -12.29
CA VAL A 450 3.02 -25.34 -11.20
C VAL A 450 1.54 -25.72 -11.04
N PRO A 451 1.23 -26.95 -10.58
CA PRO A 451 -0.14 -27.43 -10.43
C PRO A 451 -0.76 -26.95 -9.10
N LYS A 452 -0.73 -25.62 -8.85
CA LYS A 452 -1.38 -25.07 -7.66
C LYS A 452 -2.88 -24.90 -7.91
N PRO A 453 -3.75 -25.49 -7.06
CA PRO A 453 -5.19 -25.34 -7.19
C PRO A 453 -5.63 -23.87 -7.10
N PHE A 454 -6.58 -23.48 -7.94
CA PHE A 454 -7.20 -22.16 -7.88
C PHE A 454 -8.06 -22.05 -6.62
N LYS A 455 -7.85 -20.99 -5.81
CA LYS A 455 -8.59 -20.73 -4.55
C LYS A 455 -9.37 -19.42 -4.60
N GLY A 456 -10.09 -19.16 -5.69
CA GLY A 456 -10.92 -17.96 -5.82
C GLY A 456 -12.26 -18.06 -5.10
N LYS A 457 -12.87 -16.90 -4.80
CA LYS A 457 -14.21 -16.80 -4.18
C LYS A 457 -15.35 -17.28 -5.09
N ARG A 458 -15.11 -17.39 -6.40
CA ARG A 458 -16.10 -17.85 -7.39
C ARG A 458 -15.80 -19.29 -7.76
N TYR A 459 -16.85 -20.10 -7.87
CA TYR A 459 -16.75 -21.42 -8.49
C TYR A 459 -16.23 -21.28 -9.93
N VAL A 460 -15.29 -22.14 -10.31
CA VAL A 460 -14.72 -22.18 -11.65
C VAL A 460 -14.86 -23.60 -12.18
N SER A 461 -15.68 -23.78 -13.20
CA SER A 461 -15.74 -25.04 -13.94
C SER A 461 -14.37 -25.35 -14.55
N ASN A 462 -13.94 -26.61 -14.49
CA ASN A 462 -12.68 -27.08 -15.10
C ASN A 462 -11.42 -26.39 -14.55
N ASP A 463 -11.42 -26.02 -13.26
CA ASP A 463 -10.26 -25.48 -12.55
C ASP A 463 -9.08 -26.47 -12.46
N VAL A 464 -9.36 -27.77 -12.59
CA VAL A 464 -8.35 -28.85 -12.61
C VAL A 464 -7.34 -28.73 -13.77
N PHE A 465 -7.64 -27.94 -14.80
CA PHE A 465 -6.74 -27.66 -15.93
C PHE A 465 -6.00 -26.33 -15.79
N LEU A 466 -6.22 -25.59 -14.70
CA LEU A 466 -5.50 -24.34 -14.43
C LEU A 466 -4.12 -24.66 -13.83
N TRP A 467 -3.12 -24.10 -14.48
CA TRP A 467 -1.74 -24.08 -14.01
C TRP A 467 -1.40 -22.68 -13.53
N ARG A 468 -0.73 -22.58 -12.39
CA ARG A 468 -0.31 -21.28 -11.85
C ARG A 468 1.08 -20.96 -12.38
N LYS A 469 1.25 -19.79 -12.99
CA LYS A 469 2.58 -19.25 -13.31
C LYS A 469 3.34 -19.01 -12.00
N THR A 470 4.57 -19.49 -11.92
CA THR A 470 5.45 -19.27 -10.77
C THR A 470 6.65 -18.41 -11.17
N PHE A 471 7.11 -17.60 -10.23
CA PHE A 471 8.27 -16.72 -10.39
C PHE A 471 9.43 -17.13 -9.49
N SER A 472 9.33 -18.28 -8.79
CA SER A 472 10.35 -18.74 -7.85
C SER A 472 11.77 -18.76 -8.42
N PRO A 473 12.02 -19.18 -9.68
CA PRO A 473 13.37 -19.06 -10.27
C PRO A 473 13.85 -17.60 -10.44
N LYS A 474 12.95 -16.67 -10.81
CA LYS A 474 13.28 -15.24 -10.92
C LYS A 474 13.48 -14.57 -9.56
N GLU A 475 12.64 -14.94 -8.57
CA GLU A 475 12.79 -14.52 -7.18
C GLU A 475 14.16 -14.95 -6.65
N LYS A 476 14.50 -16.23 -6.82
CA LYS A 476 15.80 -16.77 -6.44
C LYS A 476 16.94 -16.00 -7.07
N GLN A 477 16.93 -15.82 -8.39
CA GLN A 477 18.01 -15.11 -9.09
C GLN A 477 18.23 -13.71 -8.52
N LEU A 478 17.15 -12.95 -8.32
CA LEU A 478 17.23 -11.60 -7.76
C LEU A 478 17.79 -11.63 -6.32
N LEU A 479 17.20 -12.47 -5.46
CA LEU A 479 17.55 -12.56 -4.04
C LEU A 479 18.98 -13.03 -3.85
N GLU A 480 19.43 -14.08 -4.53
CA GLU A 480 20.82 -14.58 -4.44
C GLU A 480 21.87 -13.54 -4.86
N SER A 481 21.53 -12.64 -5.79
CA SER A 481 22.46 -11.60 -6.26
C SER A 481 22.47 -10.31 -5.44
N MET A 482 21.49 -10.09 -4.56
CA MET A 482 21.19 -8.73 -4.07
C MET A 482 22.30 -8.10 -3.20
N ASP A 483 23.20 -8.88 -2.62
CA ASP A 483 24.36 -8.39 -1.85
C ASP A 483 25.70 -8.70 -2.54
N ARG A 484 25.71 -9.17 -3.78
CA ARG A 484 26.94 -9.63 -4.46
C ARG A 484 27.91 -8.49 -4.76
N GLU A 485 27.39 -7.34 -5.20
CA GLU A 485 28.19 -6.21 -5.68
C GLU A 485 28.72 -5.35 -4.53
N ASP A 486 27.91 -5.09 -3.50
CA ASP A 486 28.23 -4.15 -2.41
C ASP A 486 28.42 -4.83 -1.04
N ARG A 487 28.27 -6.16 -0.97
CA ARG A 487 28.29 -6.93 0.30
C ARG A 487 27.35 -6.36 1.36
N GLY A 488 26.20 -5.84 0.92
CA GLY A 488 25.23 -5.15 1.77
C GLY A 488 24.57 -6.00 2.85
N CYS A 489 23.60 -5.41 3.56
CA CYS A 489 22.86 -6.04 4.65
C CYS A 489 21.46 -6.55 4.25
N ARG A 490 21.15 -6.74 2.95
CA ARG A 490 19.78 -7.07 2.49
C ARG A 490 19.31 -8.44 2.94
N HIS A 491 20.13 -9.48 2.78
CA HIS A 491 19.78 -10.83 3.24
C HIS A 491 19.59 -10.88 4.75
N GLU A 492 20.51 -10.28 5.49
CA GLU A 492 20.46 -10.20 6.95
C GLU A 492 19.17 -9.52 7.41
N LEU A 493 18.85 -8.36 6.83
CA LEU A 493 17.63 -7.64 7.11
C LEU A 493 16.37 -8.49 6.87
N LEU A 494 16.24 -9.09 5.69
CA LEU A 494 15.04 -9.85 5.34
C LEU A 494 14.87 -11.07 6.25
N ARG A 495 15.97 -11.75 6.61
CA ARG A 495 15.94 -12.87 7.57
C ARG A 495 15.48 -12.40 8.96
N ILE A 496 16.02 -11.30 9.46
CA ILE A 496 15.61 -10.74 10.75
C ILE A 496 14.11 -10.41 10.73
N VAL A 497 13.62 -9.73 9.69
CA VAL A 497 12.19 -9.40 9.58
C VAL A 497 11.32 -10.65 9.49
N LYS A 498 11.73 -11.69 8.74
CA LYS A 498 11.02 -12.97 8.68
C LYS A 498 10.85 -13.61 10.05
N THR A 499 11.88 -13.62 10.88
CA THR A 499 11.81 -14.14 12.25
C THR A 499 10.97 -13.23 13.14
N VAL A 500 11.22 -11.92 13.10
CA VAL A 500 10.50 -10.93 13.90
C VAL A 500 9.00 -11.02 13.65
N VAL A 501 8.49 -11.08 12.42
CA VAL A 501 7.04 -11.10 12.18
C VAL A 501 6.36 -12.41 12.59
N LYS A 502 7.11 -13.46 12.91
CA LYS A 502 6.57 -14.75 13.39
C LYS A 502 6.49 -14.83 14.91
N ARG A 503 7.26 -14.03 15.66
CA ARG A 503 7.24 -14.07 17.13
C ARG A 503 5.84 -13.77 17.69
N PRO A 504 5.42 -14.35 18.83
CA PRO A 504 4.05 -14.19 19.36
C PRO A 504 3.60 -12.72 19.54
N VAL A 505 4.50 -11.84 19.97
CA VAL A 505 4.21 -10.42 20.27
C VAL A 505 3.94 -9.59 19.00
N THR A 506 4.56 -9.99 17.89
CA THR A 506 4.57 -9.30 16.59
C THR A 506 3.81 -10.06 15.51
N SER A 507 3.36 -11.27 15.80
CA SER A 507 2.84 -12.26 14.85
C SER A 507 1.98 -11.62 13.78
N LEU A 508 2.44 -11.64 12.54
CA LEU A 508 1.66 -11.27 11.38
C LEU A 508 1.38 -12.54 10.59
N PRO A 509 0.14 -12.77 10.11
CA PRO A 509 -0.18 -13.89 9.24
C PRO A 509 0.42 -13.73 7.83
N LEU A 510 1.63 -13.17 7.71
CA LEU A 510 2.38 -13.06 6.47
C LEU A 510 3.28 -14.29 6.33
N ASP A 511 3.21 -14.95 5.17
CA ASP A 511 4.21 -15.94 4.80
C ASP A 511 5.49 -15.28 4.22
N SER A 512 6.48 -16.11 3.90
CA SER A 512 7.73 -15.62 3.30
C SER A 512 7.52 -14.96 1.93
N TYR A 513 6.48 -15.33 1.18
CA TYR A 513 6.22 -14.80 -0.15
C TYR A 513 5.72 -13.35 -0.10
N HIS A 514 4.85 -13.02 0.86
CA HIS A 514 4.43 -11.62 1.10
C HIS A 514 5.63 -10.74 1.47
N LEU A 515 6.51 -11.23 2.36
CA LEU A 515 7.69 -10.48 2.80
C LEU A 515 8.70 -10.28 1.67
N LYS A 516 9.00 -11.33 0.89
CA LYS A 516 9.87 -11.23 -0.29
C LYS A 516 9.31 -10.22 -1.29
N THR A 517 8.01 -10.28 -1.58
CA THR A 517 7.35 -9.36 -2.52
C THR A 517 7.51 -7.90 -2.08
N ALA A 518 7.21 -7.60 -0.81
CA ALA A 518 7.40 -6.26 -0.26
C ALA A 518 8.88 -5.83 -0.26
N PHE A 519 9.78 -6.76 0.04
CA PHE A 519 11.21 -6.49 0.09
C PHE A 519 11.80 -6.17 -1.28
N MET A 520 11.39 -6.90 -2.33
CA MET A 520 11.80 -6.61 -3.70
C MET A 520 11.41 -5.20 -4.14
N HIS A 521 10.24 -4.70 -3.74
CA HIS A 521 9.87 -3.29 -3.98
C HIS A 521 10.67 -2.31 -3.13
N TYR A 522 11.02 -2.69 -1.90
CA TYR A 522 11.80 -1.84 -1.00
C TYR A 522 13.24 -1.63 -1.52
N ILE A 523 13.90 -2.69 -1.97
CA ILE A 523 15.30 -2.64 -2.44
C ILE A 523 15.48 -1.93 -3.79
N GLU A 524 14.40 -1.73 -4.55
CA GLU A 524 14.44 -0.98 -5.82
C GLU A 524 14.45 0.54 -5.65
N ARG A 525 14.28 1.02 -4.43
CA ARG A 525 14.39 2.45 -4.13
C ARG A 525 15.82 2.92 -4.33
N LYS A 526 15.97 3.96 -5.15
CA LYS A 526 17.26 4.64 -5.34
C LYS A 526 17.68 5.37 -4.07
N GLY A 527 18.98 5.39 -3.80
CA GLY A 527 19.57 6.14 -2.69
C GLY A 527 19.48 5.49 -1.31
N LEU A 528 19.11 4.21 -1.22
CA LEU A 528 19.25 3.45 0.02
C LEU A 528 20.72 3.06 0.24
N ASP A 529 21.22 3.36 1.44
CA ASP A 529 22.50 2.84 1.91
C ASP A 529 22.31 1.40 2.40
N TRP A 530 23.09 0.48 1.88
CA TRP A 530 23.08 -0.94 2.24
C TRP A 530 24.33 -1.38 2.97
N SER A 531 25.21 -0.43 3.34
CA SER A 531 26.36 -0.68 4.21
C SER A 531 25.96 -1.45 5.46
N LYS A 532 26.93 -2.13 6.08
CA LYS A 532 26.66 -2.95 7.27
C LYS A 532 26.03 -2.15 8.40
N ASP A 533 26.37 -0.88 8.54
CA ASP A 533 25.88 -0.02 9.63
C ASP A 533 24.46 0.52 9.38
N ALA A 534 23.99 0.46 8.14
CA ALA A 534 22.64 0.87 7.75
C ALA A 534 21.54 -0.15 8.12
N LEU A 535 21.88 -1.30 8.72
CA LEU A 535 20.93 -2.36 9.05
C LEU A 535 19.74 -1.84 9.89
N GLY A 536 19.99 -1.11 10.97
CA GLY A 536 18.94 -0.54 11.83
C GLY A 536 18.03 0.44 11.10
N LYS A 537 18.62 1.31 10.25
CA LYS A 537 17.87 2.26 9.42
C LYS A 537 16.96 1.53 8.41
N ASN A 538 17.49 0.53 7.72
CA ASN A 538 16.71 -0.23 6.75
C ASN A 538 15.69 -1.17 7.39
N PHE A 539 15.97 -1.68 8.59
CA PHE A 539 14.98 -2.43 9.38
C PHE A 539 13.75 -1.60 9.69
N PHE A 540 13.95 -0.41 10.23
CA PHE A 540 12.85 0.51 10.49
C PHE A 540 12.14 0.94 9.20
N GLY A 541 12.92 1.25 8.16
CA GLY A 541 12.40 1.64 6.84
C GLY A 541 11.52 0.56 6.20
N PHE A 542 11.97 -0.70 6.22
CA PHE A 542 11.24 -1.81 5.63
C PHE A 542 9.97 -2.18 6.42
N LEU A 543 10.00 -2.15 7.76
CA LEU A 543 8.79 -2.33 8.57
C LEU A 543 7.76 -1.21 8.35
N THR A 544 8.23 0.02 8.14
CA THR A 544 7.37 1.15 7.76
C THR A 544 6.73 0.91 6.39
N GLU A 545 7.51 0.38 5.44
CA GLU A 545 7.00 0.04 4.11
C GLU A 545 5.91 -1.04 4.14
N LEU A 546 6.14 -2.10 4.91
CA LEU A 546 5.13 -3.14 5.16
C LEU A 546 3.84 -2.55 5.73
N GLN A 547 3.96 -1.63 6.69
CA GLN A 547 2.81 -0.94 7.28
C GLN A 547 2.07 -0.09 6.24
N ILE A 548 2.77 0.62 5.35
CA ILE A 548 2.16 1.40 4.26
C ILE A 548 1.37 0.50 3.31
N TYR A 549 1.93 -0.63 2.88
CA TYR A 549 1.22 -1.58 2.02
C TYR A 549 -0.04 -2.16 2.67
N MET A 550 -0.01 -2.40 3.98
CA MET A 550 -1.19 -2.85 4.72
C MET A 550 -2.24 -1.76 4.88
N GLU A 551 -1.84 -0.50 5.13
CA GLU A 551 -2.78 0.62 5.25
C GLU A 551 -3.46 0.95 3.93
N SER A 552 -2.72 0.91 2.82
CA SER A 552 -3.29 1.06 1.47
C SER A 552 -4.06 -0.18 1.01
N ARG A 553 -3.90 -1.31 1.72
CA ARG A 553 -4.36 -2.65 1.33
C ARG A 553 -3.90 -3.07 -0.07
N ASN A 554 -2.75 -2.58 -0.51
CA ASN A 554 -2.24 -2.82 -1.84
C ASN A 554 -0.75 -3.13 -1.79
N LEU A 555 -0.39 -4.41 -1.88
CA LEU A 555 0.97 -4.86 -2.17
C LEU A 555 0.97 -5.45 -3.58
N PRO A 556 1.42 -4.69 -4.59
CA PRO A 556 1.42 -5.17 -5.97
C PRO A 556 2.37 -6.36 -6.11
N HIS A 557 1.96 -7.37 -6.86
CA HIS A 557 2.82 -8.47 -7.24
C HIS A 557 3.98 -7.97 -8.11
N ARG A 558 5.19 -8.48 -7.88
CA ARG A 558 6.41 -7.98 -8.52
C ARG A 558 6.38 -7.99 -10.05
N TRP A 559 5.83 -9.05 -10.66
CA TRP A 559 5.78 -9.24 -12.12
C TRP A 559 4.37 -9.27 -12.73
N LEU A 560 3.31 -9.06 -11.94
CA LEU A 560 1.93 -9.13 -12.41
C LEU A 560 1.21 -7.86 -11.95
N GLY A 561 1.08 -6.87 -12.85
CA GLY A 561 0.60 -5.53 -12.50
C GLY A 561 -0.80 -5.48 -11.90
N ASP A 562 -1.68 -6.42 -12.29
CA ASP A 562 -3.07 -6.48 -11.85
C ASP A 562 -3.31 -7.37 -10.62
N VAL A 563 -2.23 -7.87 -9.99
CA VAL A 563 -2.33 -8.78 -8.84
C VAL A 563 -1.88 -8.07 -7.57
N ASN A 564 -2.77 -8.00 -6.59
CA ASN A 564 -2.45 -7.57 -5.23
C ASN A 564 -2.30 -8.79 -4.32
N VAL A 565 -1.11 -9.01 -3.76
CA VAL A 565 -0.86 -10.19 -2.92
C VAL A 565 -1.56 -10.12 -1.56
N LEU A 566 -2.11 -8.97 -1.17
CA LEU A 566 -2.89 -8.84 0.06
C LEU A 566 -4.38 -9.22 -0.10
N ASP A 567 -4.85 -9.51 -1.31
CA ASP A 567 -6.26 -9.81 -1.57
C ASP A 567 -6.74 -11.11 -0.93
N ASP A 568 -5.82 -12.02 -0.61
CA ASP A 568 -6.11 -13.27 0.10
C ASP A 568 -6.51 -13.03 1.57
N PHE A 569 -6.21 -11.85 2.12
CA PHE A 569 -6.58 -11.49 3.49
C PHE A 569 -7.94 -10.80 3.57
N LYS A 570 -8.71 -11.13 4.63
CA LYS A 570 -9.89 -10.35 5.02
C LYS A 570 -9.45 -8.93 5.40
N GLY A 571 -10.23 -7.92 4.99
CA GLY A 571 -9.84 -6.51 5.20
C GLY A 571 -9.60 -6.11 6.66
N GLY A 572 -10.36 -6.66 7.60
CA GLY A 572 -10.13 -6.44 9.04
C GLY A 572 -8.77 -6.97 9.51
N VAL A 573 -8.30 -8.10 8.95
CA VAL A 573 -6.99 -8.68 9.30
C VAL A 573 -5.87 -7.78 8.82
N VAL A 574 -5.95 -7.26 7.58
CA VAL A 574 -4.92 -6.34 7.04
C VAL A 574 -4.81 -5.08 7.87
N GLN A 575 -5.94 -4.48 8.27
CA GLN A 575 -5.93 -3.31 9.12
C GLN A 575 -5.36 -3.60 10.53
N GLN A 576 -5.61 -4.78 11.08
CA GLN A 576 -5.02 -5.19 12.37
C GLN A 576 -3.50 -5.37 12.27
N MET A 577 -3.00 -5.93 11.16
CA MET A 577 -1.56 -6.03 10.89
C MET A 577 -0.92 -4.64 10.84
N ALA A 578 -1.50 -3.71 10.06
CA ALA A 578 -1.05 -2.32 9.98
C ALA A 578 -1.01 -1.66 11.37
N ASN A 579 -2.08 -1.82 12.15
CA ASN A 579 -2.18 -1.26 13.51
C ASN A 579 -1.15 -1.87 14.47
N ARG A 580 -0.77 -3.14 14.28
CA ARG A 580 0.25 -3.83 15.08
C ARG A 580 1.64 -3.28 14.77
N LEU A 581 2.03 -3.23 13.48
CA LEU A 581 3.28 -2.63 13.05
C LEU A 581 3.39 -1.16 13.48
N ARG A 582 2.32 -0.38 13.31
CA ARG A 582 2.27 1.02 13.77
C ARG A 582 2.53 1.16 15.27
N ARG A 583 2.07 0.23 16.10
CA ARG A 583 2.34 0.27 17.56
C ARG A 583 3.80 -0.04 17.88
N ILE A 584 4.43 -0.94 17.12
CA ILE A 584 5.85 -1.28 17.27
C ILE A 584 6.71 -0.09 16.82
N LEU A 585 6.46 0.45 15.63
CA LEU A 585 7.20 1.57 15.06
C LEU A 585 7.11 2.86 15.89
N ASN A 586 6.03 3.06 16.64
CA ASN A 586 5.84 4.24 17.49
C ASN A 586 6.32 4.06 18.94
N SER A 587 6.98 2.95 19.27
CA SER A 587 7.42 2.68 20.64
C SER A 587 8.75 1.94 20.65
N GLU A 588 9.81 2.65 20.98
CA GLU A 588 11.15 2.08 21.15
C GLU A 588 11.17 0.94 22.17
N VAL A 589 10.42 1.06 23.28
CA VAL A 589 10.27 -0.02 24.26
C VAL A 589 9.68 -1.28 23.62
N ARG A 590 8.65 -1.14 22.77
CA ARG A 590 8.07 -2.30 22.07
C ARG A 590 9.00 -2.84 20.99
N LEU A 591 9.74 -1.97 20.31
CA LEU A 591 10.73 -2.35 19.31
C LEU A 591 11.88 -3.13 19.95
N ASN A 592 12.36 -2.71 21.11
CA ASN A 592 13.39 -3.42 21.87
C ASN A 592 12.86 -4.77 22.39
N LYS A 593 11.65 -4.78 22.95
CA LYS A 593 11.01 -5.99 23.47
C LYS A 593 10.79 -7.10 22.43
N ILE A 594 10.80 -6.78 21.14
CA ILE A 594 10.64 -7.79 20.07
C ILE A 594 11.98 -8.30 19.54
N LEU A 595 13.08 -7.68 19.97
CA LEU A 595 14.46 -8.06 19.66
C LEU A 595 15.17 -8.69 20.86
N GLU A 596 14.63 -8.53 22.06
CA GLU A 596 14.74 -9.46 23.20
C GLU A 596 13.84 -10.66 22.91
#